data_AF-A0A540X3G1-F1
#
_entry.id   AF-A0A540X3G1-F1
#
_cell.length_a   1.000
_cell.length_b   1.000
_cell.length_c   1.000
_cell.angle_alpha   90.00
_cell.angle_beta   90.00
_cell.angle_gamma   90.00
#
_symmetry.space_group_name_H-M   'P 1'
#
loop_
_entity.id
_entity.type
_entity.pdbx_description
1 polymer ?
#
loop_
_entity_poly.entity_id
_entity_poly.type
_entity_poly.pdbx_seq_one_letter_code
_entity_poly.pdbx_strand_id
1 'polypeptide(L)'
;MTWKPRRLLAAVLSLLALPAWAQSANVAQGKASSASSVHANGAPLLYGHAKAFNGILNTEDRWASATPPAASTPEWLEVDLQAVHRIDGLRLHSGRDTTVGLQMLDFDVQHRFAATDSFQPIAGASVTNNTLPTWTFQLAQPVETRYVRLLCKRASGDGLCRVRELEVLGVRLANQPPTAFAGHDTAVVLPVSTVQLPGTATDGDGTIASYLWQQVFGPTPATLTGATTSTVSASGLTSGTYLFRFTATDNGGSTSSDTVSVTVHPSTAPVDPRAGKLHVWSRGGSYDTAVFLPIEYGALPAKKYPLVLSLHGRGGTTLTANHTQVLGNPEGFIRQLIPGKPIVNTYPAVVIAPNGPNIGGAHETWWDSARTHTLVLQAISLYNIDPDRVTMTGLSSGGGGVNDQMLDHRSTYAGGMPLAFTTPLANPVCILEDFPLWAAGNVGDGTFNAWKWTNPTDGLLTQVRQCPGYTGEFQVTVMPGTTHSGWDEFWSRPDAQNWLVSQVRQTP
;
A
#
# COMPACT_ATOMS: atom_id res chain seq x y z
N MET A 1 23.05 -16.08 36.02
CA MET A 1 21.61 -16.34 35.80
C MET A 1 21.36 -16.37 34.31
N THR A 2 21.06 -17.56 33.81
CA THR A 2 20.79 -17.90 32.40
C THR A 2 19.42 -17.39 31.96
N TRP A 3 19.36 -16.59 30.90
CA TRP A 3 18.12 -16.27 30.20
C TRP A 3 18.09 -17.00 28.85
N LYS A 4 17.14 -17.93 28.72
CA LYS A 4 16.88 -18.76 27.54
C LYS A 4 16.12 -17.97 26.47
N PRO A 5 16.39 -18.17 25.17
CA PRO A 5 15.54 -17.61 24.10
C PRO A 5 14.25 -18.43 23.96
N ARG A 6 13.10 -17.76 24.02
CA ARG A 6 11.78 -18.37 23.75
C ARG A 6 11.55 -18.44 22.24
N ARG A 7 11.78 -19.64 21.70
CA ARG A 7 10.95 -20.37 20.71
C ARG A 7 10.29 -19.54 19.59
N LEU A 8 11.00 -19.45 18.46
CA LEU A 8 10.40 -19.60 17.12
C LEU A 8 9.98 -21.07 16.96
N LEU A 9 8.70 -21.38 17.16
CA LEU A 9 8.14 -22.70 16.88
C LEU A 9 6.63 -22.59 16.68
N ALA A 10 6.22 -22.12 15.50
CA ALA A 10 4.87 -22.31 14.95
C ALA A 10 4.88 -21.91 13.45
N ALA A 11 5.44 -22.76 12.58
CA ALA A 11 5.12 -22.83 11.13
C ALA A 11 5.92 -23.90 10.36
N VAL A 12 6.47 -24.94 11.01
CA VAL A 12 7.05 -26.09 10.29
C VAL A 12 6.68 -27.36 11.07
N LEU A 13 5.42 -27.78 10.97
CA LEU A 13 5.01 -29.12 11.42
C LEU A 13 3.66 -29.53 10.79
N SER A 14 3.68 -29.83 9.49
CA SER A 14 2.62 -30.62 8.84
C SER A 14 3.18 -31.40 7.64
N LEU A 15 4.30 -32.09 7.83
CA LEU A 15 4.71 -33.17 6.94
C LEU A 15 5.14 -34.35 7.81
N LEU A 16 4.41 -35.46 7.62
CA LEU A 16 4.60 -36.81 8.18
C LEU A 16 3.93 -37.09 9.54
N ALA A 17 2.64 -37.46 9.50
CA ALA A 17 2.17 -38.82 9.82
C ALA A 17 0.63 -38.87 9.83
N LEU A 18 0.02 -39.40 8.77
CA LEU A 18 -1.31 -40.00 8.84
C LEU A 18 -1.13 -41.52 8.99
N PRO A 19 -1.75 -42.18 9.99
CA PRO A 19 -1.93 -43.62 9.91
C PRO A 19 -3.09 -43.93 8.94
N ALA A 20 -2.91 -44.94 8.08
CA ALA A 20 -3.98 -45.69 7.41
C ALA A 20 -5.07 -46.09 8.45
N TRP A 21 -6.37 -46.22 8.20
CA TRP A 21 -7.09 -46.80 7.07
C TRP A 21 -8.51 -46.19 7.04
N ALA A 22 -8.78 -45.22 6.17
CA ALA A 22 -10.12 -45.12 5.59
C ALA A 22 -9.98 -45.80 4.23
N GLN A 23 -10.55 -47.00 4.09
CA GLN A 23 -10.56 -47.68 2.81
C GLN A 23 -11.33 -46.78 1.83
N SER A 24 -10.68 -46.36 0.75
CA SER A 24 -11.27 -45.46 -0.24
C SER A 24 -12.61 -46.05 -0.71
N ALA A 25 -13.69 -45.28 -0.57
CA ALA A 25 -15.04 -45.69 -0.96
C ALA A 25 -15.40 -45.10 -2.32
N ASN A 26 -16.43 -45.64 -2.99
CA ASN A 26 -16.97 -45.02 -4.19
C ASN A 26 -17.69 -43.70 -3.82
N VAL A 27 -16.99 -42.57 -3.89
CA VAL A 27 -17.50 -41.25 -3.51
C VAL A 27 -18.43 -40.65 -4.57
N ALA A 28 -18.49 -41.23 -5.76
CA ALA A 28 -19.45 -40.86 -6.80
C ALA A 28 -20.83 -41.51 -6.61
N GLN A 29 -20.97 -42.48 -5.71
CA GLN A 29 -22.20 -43.25 -5.56
C GLN A 29 -23.41 -42.36 -5.23
N GLY A 30 -24.44 -42.42 -6.09
CA GLY A 30 -25.69 -41.68 -5.98
C GLY A 30 -25.56 -40.17 -6.21
N LYS A 31 -24.41 -39.69 -6.69
CA LYS A 31 -24.13 -38.26 -6.85
C LYS A 31 -24.75 -37.70 -8.12
N ALA A 32 -25.03 -36.39 -8.08
CA ALA A 32 -25.54 -35.67 -9.22
C ALA A 32 -24.52 -35.72 -10.36
N SER A 33 -25.00 -36.03 -11.56
CA SER A 33 -24.18 -36.15 -12.75
C SER A 33 -24.82 -35.42 -13.92
N SER A 34 -24.03 -35.14 -14.95
CA SER A 34 -24.47 -34.52 -16.20
C SER A 34 -23.68 -35.09 -17.38
N ALA A 35 -24.14 -34.84 -18.61
CA ALA A 35 -23.48 -35.35 -19.82
C ALA A 35 -23.63 -34.37 -20.99
N SER A 36 -22.72 -34.46 -21.96
CA SER A 36 -22.73 -33.66 -23.20
C SER A 36 -23.97 -33.85 -24.06
N SER A 37 -24.51 -35.07 -24.09
CA SER A 37 -25.67 -35.42 -24.90
C SER A 37 -26.58 -36.42 -24.17
N VAL A 38 -27.89 -36.30 -24.43
CA VAL A 38 -28.94 -37.19 -23.90
C VAL A 38 -29.83 -37.62 -25.07
N HIS A 39 -30.11 -38.92 -25.20
CA HIS A 39 -30.74 -39.54 -26.37
C HIS A 39 -32.19 -39.05 -26.63
N ALA A 40 -32.58 -38.85 -27.90
CA ALA A 40 -33.92 -38.41 -28.28
C ALA A 40 -35.00 -39.51 -28.20
N ASN A 41 -34.64 -40.79 -28.41
CA ASN A 41 -35.59 -41.92 -28.33
C ASN A 41 -35.83 -42.46 -26.90
N GLY A 42 -35.95 -41.55 -25.92
CA GLY A 42 -36.71 -41.82 -24.71
C GLY A 42 -36.27 -43.02 -23.86
N ALA A 43 -35.38 -42.76 -22.90
CA ALA A 43 -35.89 -42.63 -21.54
C ALA A 43 -34.77 -42.11 -20.62
N PRO A 44 -34.88 -40.87 -20.13
CA PRO A 44 -34.12 -40.40 -18.96
C PRO A 44 -34.19 -41.38 -17.77
N LEU A 45 -35.23 -42.23 -17.73
CA LEU A 45 -35.48 -43.24 -16.71
C LEU A 45 -34.79 -44.61 -16.96
N LEU A 46 -34.42 -44.97 -18.20
CA LEU A 46 -33.79 -46.28 -18.48
C LEU A 46 -32.26 -46.23 -18.52
N TYR A 47 -31.64 -45.17 -19.06
CA TYR A 47 -30.17 -45.10 -19.26
C TYR A 47 -29.56 -43.73 -18.88
N GLY A 48 -30.15 -43.05 -17.90
CA GLY A 48 -29.69 -41.73 -17.45
C GLY A 48 -28.28 -41.76 -16.84
N HIS A 49 -27.57 -40.64 -16.89
CA HIS A 49 -26.22 -40.48 -16.30
C HIS A 49 -26.16 -40.89 -14.82
N ALA A 50 -27.23 -40.66 -14.05
CA ALA A 50 -27.32 -41.06 -12.64
C ALA A 50 -27.17 -42.58 -12.43
N LYS A 51 -27.47 -43.40 -13.44
CA LYS A 51 -27.29 -44.86 -13.38
C LYS A 51 -25.84 -45.31 -13.53
N ALA A 52 -24.97 -44.49 -14.11
CA ALA A 52 -23.54 -44.79 -14.22
C ALA A 52 -22.76 -44.53 -12.92
N PHE A 53 -23.47 -44.12 -11.87
CA PHE A 53 -22.92 -43.83 -10.54
C PHE A 53 -23.81 -44.41 -9.44
N ASN A 54 -24.63 -45.43 -9.73
CA ASN A 54 -25.57 -45.98 -8.75
C ASN A 54 -24.98 -47.17 -7.96
N GLY A 55 -23.80 -47.66 -8.35
CA GLY A 55 -23.14 -48.82 -7.74
C GLY A 55 -23.73 -50.17 -8.18
N ILE A 56 -24.60 -50.20 -9.20
CA ILE A 56 -25.26 -51.41 -9.69
C ILE A 56 -24.66 -51.79 -11.05
N LEU A 57 -23.98 -52.94 -11.08
CA LEU A 57 -23.38 -53.47 -12.31
C LEU A 57 -24.34 -54.43 -13.02
N ASN A 58 -25.17 -53.93 -13.93
CA ASN A 58 -26.06 -54.76 -14.75
C ASN A 58 -26.08 -54.30 -16.23
N THR A 59 -26.87 -54.97 -17.07
CA THR A 59 -26.97 -54.67 -18.50
C THR A 59 -28.03 -53.62 -18.84
N GLU A 60 -28.75 -53.11 -17.85
CA GLU A 60 -29.84 -52.13 -17.99
C GLU A 60 -29.48 -50.75 -17.41
N ASP A 61 -28.51 -50.67 -16.51
CA ASP A 61 -28.01 -49.46 -15.86
C ASP A 61 -26.69 -49.03 -16.49
N ARG A 62 -26.78 -48.06 -17.40
CA ARG A 62 -25.63 -47.45 -18.06
C ARG A 62 -25.95 -46.05 -18.54
N TRP A 63 -24.92 -45.22 -18.68
CA TRP A 63 -24.94 -44.06 -19.58
C TRP A 63 -24.59 -44.49 -21.01
N ALA A 64 -25.19 -43.82 -21.99
CA ALA A 64 -24.80 -43.90 -23.39
C ALA A 64 -24.84 -42.51 -24.05
N SER A 65 -23.88 -42.20 -24.92
CA SER A 65 -23.93 -40.96 -25.72
C SER A 65 -25.09 -41.00 -26.73
N ALA A 66 -25.57 -39.82 -27.16
CA ALA A 66 -26.60 -39.72 -28.20
C ALA A 66 -26.02 -39.69 -29.62
N THR A 67 -24.77 -39.25 -29.74
CA THR A 67 -24.05 -39.11 -31.00
C THR A 67 -22.66 -39.74 -30.93
N PRO A 68 -22.07 -40.04 -32.10
CA PRO A 68 -20.67 -40.45 -32.15
C PRO A 68 -19.72 -39.34 -31.69
N PRO A 69 -18.74 -39.65 -30.83
CA PRO A 69 -17.74 -38.67 -30.43
C PRO A 69 -16.84 -38.31 -31.62
N ALA A 70 -16.48 -37.04 -31.73
CA ALA A 70 -15.44 -36.57 -32.65
C ALA A 70 -14.40 -35.76 -31.89
N ALA A 71 -13.19 -35.62 -32.44
CA ALA A 71 -12.12 -34.86 -31.79
C ALA A 71 -12.50 -33.40 -31.49
N SER A 72 -13.33 -32.77 -32.34
CA SER A 72 -13.85 -31.41 -32.16
C SER A 72 -15.10 -31.33 -31.26
N THR A 73 -15.79 -32.45 -31.05
CA THR A 73 -17.04 -32.54 -30.28
C THR A 73 -17.06 -33.87 -29.52
N PRO A 74 -16.22 -34.02 -28.49
CA PRO A 74 -16.17 -35.24 -27.70
C PRO A 74 -17.43 -35.38 -26.83
N GLU A 75 -17.78 -36.62 -26.52
CA GLU A 75 -18.88 -36.92 -25.60
C GLU A 75 -18.32 -37.06 -24.18
N TRP A 76 -19.02 -36.56 -23.18
CA TRP A 76 -18.57 -36.62 -21.79
C TRP A 76 -19.71 -36.93 -20.82
N LEU A 77 -19.32 -37.53 -19.71
CA LEU A 77 -20.12 -37.81 -18.54
C LEU A 77 -19.37 -37.25 -17.32
N GLU A 78 -20.00 -36.42 -16.51
CA GLU A 78 -19.38 -35.87 -15.30
C GLU A 78 -20.23 -36.12 -14.07
N VAL A 79 -19.58 -36.15 -12.91
CA VAL A 79 -20.20 -36.25 -11.59
C VAL A 79 -19.72 -35.10 -10.71
N ASP A 80 -20.66 -34.44 -10.04
CA ASP A 80 -20.39 -33.52 -8.94
C ASP A 80 -20.39 -34.32 -7.63
N LEU A 81 -19.22 -34.50 -7.04
CA LEU A 81 -19.06 -35.24 -5.77
C LEU A 81 -19.68 -34.50 -4.57
N GLN A 82 -20.14 -33.26 -4.77
CA GLN A 82 -20.78 -32.34 -3.81
C GLN A 82 -19.87 -31.80 -2.70
N ALA A 83 -18.63 -32.29 -2.62
CA ALA A 83 -17.57 -31.80 -1.76
C ALA A 83 -16.21 -32.14 -2.39
N VAL A 84 -15.14 -31.53 -1.91
CA VAL A 84 -13.78 -31.92 -2.30
C VAL A 84 -13.45 -33.28 -1.67
N HIS A 85 -12.93 -34.18 -2.49
CA HIS A 85 -12.47 -35.50 -2.08
C HIS A 85 -11.03 -35.68 -2.53
N ARG A 86 -10.25 -36.41 -1.73
CA ARG A 86 -8.97 -36.97 -2.18
C ARG A 86 -9.27 -38.28 -2.91
N ILE A 87 -9.00 -38.31 -4.21
CA ILE A 87 -9.24 -39.47 -5.08
C ILE A 87 -7.96 -40.29 -5.17
N ASP A 88 -8.02 -41.53 -4.72
CA ASP A 88 -6.89 -42.46 -4.70
C ASP A 88 -6.93 -43.43 -5.91
N GLY A 89 -8.11 -43.62 -6.51
CA GLY A 89 -8.30 -44.54 -7.62
C GLY A 89 -9.62 -44.37 -8.35
N LEU A 90 -9.76 -45.07 -9.47
CA LEU A 90 -10.96 -45.11 -10.29
C LEU A 90 -11.21 -46.53 -10.77
N ARG A 91 -12.48 -46.95 -10.89
CA ARG A 91 -12.85 -48.17 -11.60
C ARG A 91 -13.91 -47.85 -12.64
N LEU A 92 -13.63 -48.17 -13.90
CA LEU A 92 -14.51 -47.90 -15.01
C LEU A 92 -15.01 -49.20 -15.62
N HIS A 93 -16.32 -49.37 -15.68
CA HIS A 93 -16.99 -50.46 -16.37
C HIS A 93 -17.51 -49.97 -17.71
N SER A 94 -16.65 -50.01 -18.74
CA SER A 94 -16.96 -49.53 -20.08
C SER A 94 -17.82 -50.52 -20.86
N GLY A 95 -18.70 -50.00 -21.72
CA GLY A 95 -19.49 -50.76 -22.68
C GLY A 95 -20.92 -51.08 -22.24
N ARG A 96 -21.61 -51.89 -23.03
CA ARG A 96 -23.00 -52.30 -22.76
C ARG A 96 -23.11 -53.34 -21.63
N ASP A 97 -22.18 -54.28 -21.64
CA ASP A 97 -22.11 -55.45 -20.77
C ASP A 97 -20.64 -55.91 -20.64
N THR A 98 -20.38 -57.17 -20.29
CA THR A 98 -19.02 -57.72 -20.14
C THR A 98 -18.43 -58.25 -21.46
N THR A 99 -19.21 -58.29 -22.53
CA THR A 99 -18.78 -58.75 -23.87
C THR A 99 -17.96 -57.68 -24.57
N VAL A 100 -16.95 -58.11 -25.32
CA VAL A 100 -16.08 -57.23 -26.11
C VAL A 100 -16.74 -56.83 -27.43
N GLY A 101 -16.59 -55.56 -27.81
CA GLY A 101 -17.05 -55.01 -29.09
C GLY A 101 -17.93 -53.77 -28.98
N LEU A 102 -18.39 -53.41 -27.77
CA LEU A 102 -19.25 -52.25 -27.52
C LEU A 102 -18.69 -51.28 -26.45
N GLN A 103 -17.38 -51.33 -26.18
CA GLN A 103 -16.71 -50.42 -25.24
C GLN A 103 -16.34 -49.08 -25.88
N MET A 104 -16.16 -48.05 -25.04
CA MET A 104 -15.43 -46.84 -25.47
C MET A 104 -14.00 -47.24 -25.82
N LEU A 105 -13.55 -46.90 -27.03
CA LEU A 105 -12.22 -47.25 -27.54
C LEU A 105 -11.16 -46.30 -27.00
N ASP A 106 -11.42 -44.99 -27.07
CA ASP A 106 -10.51 -43.98 -26.56
C ASP A 106 -11.23 -43.06 -25.59
N PHE A 107 -10.68 -42.87 -24.40
CA PHE A 107 -11.24 -41.98 -23.40
C PHE A 107 -10.18 -41.45 -22.44
N ASP A 108 -10.47 -40.31 -21.81
CA ASP A 108 -9.70 -39.73 -20.72
C ASP A 108 -10.59 -39.56 -19.50
N VAL A 109 -10.04 -39.75 -18.30
CA VAL A 109 -10.66 -39.24 -17.08
C VAL A 109 -10.00 -37.91 -16.72
N GLN A 110 -10.84 -36.92 -16.43
CA GLN A 110 -10.48 -35.56 -16.13
C GLN A 110 -11.06 -35.15 -14.77
N HIS A 111 -10.51 -34.10 -14.17
CA HIS A 111 -10.98 -33.53 -12.92
C HIS A 111 -10.93 -32.01 -12.96
N ARG A 112 -11.68 -31.37 -12.06
CA ARG A 112 -11.53 -29.95 -11.77
C ARG A 112 -11.97 -29.65 -10.35
N PHE A 113 -11.33 -28.65 -9.77
CA PHE A 113 -11.51 -28.32 -8.37
C PHE A 113 -12.83 -27.57 -8.15
N ALA A 114 -13.05 -26.46 -8.87
CA ALA A 114 -14.28 -25.66 -8.84
C ALA A 114 -15.13 -25.83 -10.11
N ALA A 115 -16.41 -25.46 -10.02
CA ALA A 115 -17.36 -25.56 -11.15
C ALA A 115 -16.99 -24.67 -12.35
N THR A 116 -16.24 -23.60 -12.11
CA THR A 116 -15.77 -22.64 -13.11
C THR A 116 -14.43 -23.02 -13.74
N ASP A 117 -13.72 -23.98 -13.14
CA ASP A 117 -12.40 -24.38 -13.61
C ASP A 117 -12.47 -25.15 -14.93
N SER A 118 -11.38 -25.07 -15.68
CA SER A 118 -11.16 -25.93 -16.85
C SER A 118 -10.76 -27.33 -16.39
N PHE A 119 -11.36 -28.34 -17.02
CA PHE A 119 -11.01 -29.74 -16.74
C PHE A 119 -9.57 -30.05 -17.13
N GLN A 120 -8.87 -30.74 -16.23
CA GLN A 120 -7.52 -31.25 -16.43
C GLN A 120 -7.53 -32.78 -16.48
N PRO A 121 -6.73 -33.43 -17.33
CA PRO A 121 -6.64 -34.89 -17.34
C PRO A 121 -6.03 -35.42 -16.03
N ILE A 122 -6.57 -36.52 -15.53
CA ILE A 122 -5.97 -37.26 -14.42
C ILE A 122 -4.81 -38.10 -15.00
N ALA A 123 -3.60 -37.85 -14.51
CA ALA A 123 -2.40 -38.55 -14.97
C ALA A 123 -2.54 -40.08 -14.82
N GLY A 124 -2.34 -40.80 -15.93
CA GLY A 124 -2.45 -42.27 -15.96
C GLY A 124 -3.88 -42.83 -16.11
N ALA A 125 -4.90 -41.98 -16.23
CA ALA A 125 -6.29 -42.39 -16.44
C ALA A 125 -6.78 -42.13 -17.88
N SER A 126 -5.94 -42.44 -18.85
CA SER A 126 -6.22 -42.34 -20.29
C SER A 126 -6.08 -43.70 -20.95
N VAL A 127 -7.00 -44.05 -21.82
CA VAL A 127 -6.99 -45.33 -22.56
C VAL A 127 -7.19 -45.05 -24.05
N THR A 128 -6.48 -45.81 -24.87
CA THR A 128 -6.59 -45.81 -26.34
C THR A 128 -6.72 -47.24 -26.85
N ASN A 129 -7.52 -47.48 -27.88
CA ASN A 129 -7.79 -48.81 -28.44
C ASN A 129 -8.23 -49.83 -27.36
N ASN A 130 -9.16 -49.42 -26.49
CA ASN A 130 -9.66 -50.26 -25.41
C ASN A 130 -10.24 -51.59 -25.94
N THR A 131 -9.76 -52.70 -25.37
CA THR A 131 -10.25 -54.07 -25.62
C THR A 131 -10.83 -54.74 -24.38
N LEU A 132 -10.87 -54.03 -23.24
CA LEU A 132 -11.27 -54.56 -21.94
C LEU A 132 -12.64 -53.99 -21.51
N PRO A 133 -13.51 -54.81 -20.89
CA PRO A 133 -14.79 -54.34 -20.35
C PRO A 133 -14.65 -53.57 -19.03
N THR A 134 -13.49 -53.62 -18.36
CA THR A 134 -13.27 -52.97 -17.07
C THR A 134 -11.83 -52.52 -16.93
N TRP A 135 -11.65 -51.31 -16.39
CA TRP A 135 -10.37 -50.74 -16.02
C TRP A 135 -10.36 -50.37 -14.56
N THR A 136 -9.25 -50.68 -13.87
CA THR A 136 -8.97 -50.16 -12.54
C THR A 136 -7.72 -49.30 -12.63
N PHE A 137 -7.87 -48.02 -12.31
CA PHE A 137 -6.79 -47.05 -12.24
C PHE A 137 -6.44 -46.86 -10.77
N GLN A 138 -5.21 -47.17 -10.40
CA GLN A 138 -4.64 -46.78 -9.10
C GLN A 138 -3.77 -45.55 -9.36
N LEU A 139 -4.12 -44.43 -8.74
CA LEU A 139 -3.42 -43.19 -9.01
C LEU A 139 -2.11 -43.17 -8.23
N ALA A 140 -0.99 -43.00 -8.94
CA ALA A 140 0.32 -42.89 -8.31
C ALA A 140 0.43 -41.64 -7.41
N GLN A 141 -0.37 -40.61 -7.71
CA GLN A 141 -0.54 -39.41 -6.91
C GLN A 141 -2.05 -39.16 -6.75
N PRO A 142 -2.58 -39.14 -5.52
CA PRO A 142 -3.98 -38.81 -5.30
C PRO A 142 -4.31 -37.40 -5.81
N VAL A 143 -5.55 -37.21 -6.24
CA VAL A 143 -6.03 -35.93 -6.78
C VAL A 143 -7.11 -35.38 -5.87
N GLU A 144 -6.97 -34.13 -5.42
CA GLU A 144 -8.02 -33.42 -4.70
C GLU A 144 -8.96 -32.74 -5.69
N THR A 145 -10.23 -33.13 -5.69
CA THR A 145 -11.21 -32.62 -6.67
C THR A 145 -12.64 -32.76 -6.17
N ARG A 146 -13.52 -31.91 -6.71
CA ARG A 146 -14.99 -32.04 -6.54
C ARG A 146 -15.66 -32.62 -7.77
N TYR A 147 -15.12 -32.36 -8.96
CA TYR A 147 -15.70 -32.82 -10.21
C TYR A 147 -14.80 -33.87 -10.87
N VAL A 148 -15.40 -34.96 -11.32
CA VAL A 148 -14.73 -35.98 -12.13
C VAL A 148 -15.52 -36.12 -13.42
N ARG A 149 -14.82 -36.10 -14.55
CA ARG A 149 -15.39 -36.23 -15.89
C ARG A 149 -14.72 -37.36 -16.62
N LEU A 150 -15.51 -38.19 -17.28
CA LEU A 150 -15.07 -39.10 -18.30
C LEU A 150 -15.31 -38.45 -19.67
N LEU A 151 -14.26 -38.31 -20.45
CA LEU A 151 -14.26 -37.76 -21.80
C LEU A 151 -14.07 -38.89 -22.82
N CYS A 152 -15.11 -39.26 -23.54
CA CYS A 152 -15.05 -40.22 -24.63
C CYS A 152 -14.62 -39.55 -25.95
N LYS A 153 -13.51 -40.04 -26.51
CA LYS A 153 -12.91 -39.53 -27.74
C LYS A 153 -13.23 -40.40 -28.96
N ARG A 154 -13.43 -41.71 -28.76
CA ARG A 154 -13.78 -42.65 -29.83
C ARG A 154 -14.65 -43.80 -29.32
N ALA A 155 -15.72 -44.09 -30.03
CA ALA A 155 -16.66 -45.18 -29.74
C ALA A 155 -16.37 -46.45 -30.56
N SER A 156 -16.98 -47.57 -30.14
CA SER A 156 -16.99 -48.86 -30.84
C SER A 156 -17.89 -48.87 -32.08
N GLY A 157 -18.04 -50.05 -32.72
CA GLY A 157 -18.62 -50.20 -34.08
C GLY A 157 -20.05 -49.69 -34.32
N ASP A 158 -20.82 -49.38 -33.28
CA ASP A 158 -22.14 -48.76 -33.41
C ASP A 158 -22.15 -47.25 -33.12
N GLY A 159 -20.97 -46.66 -32.93
CA GLY A 159 -20.76 -45.23 -32.81
C GLY A 159 -21.12 -44.63 -31.46
N LEU A 160 -21.46 -45.39 -30.42
CA LEU A 160 -21.90 -44.82 -29.13
C LEU A 160 -20.93 -45.12 -27.98
N CYS A 161 -20.65 -44.10 -27.16
CA CYS A 161 -19.91 -44.25 -25.91
C CYS A 161 -20.82 -44.83 -24.84
N ARG A 162 -20.35 -45.79 -24.04
CA ARG A 162 -21.15 -46.44 -23.00
C ARG A 162 -20.36 -46.70 -21.73
N VAL A 163 -21.03 -46.50 -20.60
CA VAL A 163 -20.49 -46.73 -19.26
C VAL A 163 -21.57 -47.34 -18.40
N ARG A 164 -21.32 -48.53 -17.85
CA ARG A 164 -22.20 -49.14 -16.84
C ARG A 164 -22.04 -48.50 -15.48
N GLU A 165 -20.79 -48.28 -15.07
CA GLU A 165 -20.47 -47.65 -13.78
C GLU A 165 -19.08 -47.00 -13.87
N LEU A 166 -18.95 -45.83 -13.25
CA LEU A 166 -17.67 -45.23 -12.90
C LEU A 166 -17.60 -45.08 -11.38
N GLU A 167 -16.81 -45.95 -10.76
CA GLU A 167 -16.49 -45.82 -9.35
C GLU A 167 -15.34 -44.84 -9.17
N VAL A 168 -15.55 -43.81 -8.34
CA VAL A 168 -14.52 -42.85 -7.96
C VAL A 168 -14.08 -43.19 -6.54
N LEU A 169 -12.89 -43.77 -6.38
CA LEU A 169 -12.42 -44.27 -5.10
C LEU A 169 -11.67 -43.17 -4.34
N GLY A 170 -12.22 -42.72 -3.23
CA GLY A 170 -11.59 -41.65 -2.45
C GLY A 170 -12.15 -41.48 -1.04
N VAL A 171 -11.70 -40.40 -0.40
CA VAL A 171 -12.15 -39.96 0.93
C VAL A 171 -12.57 -38.50 0.90
N ARG A 172 -13.66 -38.18 1.60
CA ARG A 172 -14.14 -36.79 1.70
C ARG A 172 -13.19 -35.96 2.56
N LEU A 173 -12.79 -34.79 2.07
CA LEU A 173 -12.04 -33.83 2.86
C LEU A 173 -13.00 -32.92 3.64
N ALA A 174 -12.61 -32.55 4.86
CA ALA A 174 -13.37 -31.59 5.66
C ALA A 174 -13.16 -30.19 5.09
N ASN A 175 -14.25 -29.43 4.95
CA ASN A 175 -14.20 -28.04 4.48
C ASN A 175 -13.39 -27.17 5.44
N GLN A 176 -12.49 -26.36 4.91
CA GLN A 176 -11.73 -25.39 5.70
C GLN A 176 -12.40 -24.02 5.63
N PRO A 177 -12.42 -23.23 6.73
CA PRO A 177 -12.96 -21.88 6.66
C PRO A 177 -12.05 -20.98 5.79
N PRO A 178 -12.62 -19.97 5.11
CA PRO A 178 -11.82 -19.04 4.33
C PRO A 178 -10.91 -18.19 5.23
N THR A 179 -9.94 -17.51 4.62
CA THR A 179 -9.15 -16.46 5.30
C THR A 179 -9.71 -15.10 4.88
N ALA A 180 -10.23 -14.32 5.84
CA ALA A 180 -10.77 -12.98 5.60
C ALA A 180 -9.84 -11.89 6.15
N PHE A 181 -9.71 -10.77 5.43
CA PHE A 181 -8.96 -9.58 5.84
C PHE A 181 -9.79 -8.32 5.53
N ALA A 182 -10.07 -7.52 6.56
CA ALA A 182 -10.93 -6.34 6.50
C ALA A 182 -10.20 -5.06 6.04
N GLY A 183 -8.92 -5.17 5.68
CA GLY A 183 -8.07 -4.02 5.37
C GLY A 183 -7.39 -3.44 6.61
N HIS A 184 -6.57 -2.41 6.39
CA HIS A 184 -5.87 -1.72 7.47
C HIS A 184 -6.75 -0.67 8.14
N ASP A 185 -6.51 -0.44 9.43
CA ASP A 185 -7.10 0.66 10.18
C ASP A 185 -6.84 2.00 9.49
N THR A 186 -7.82 2.90 9.53
CA THR A 186 -7.79 4.16 8.79
C THR A 186 -8.38 5.32 9.60
N ALA A 187 -8.14 6.54 9.13
CA ALA A 187 -8.65 7.75 9.74
C ALA A 187 -9.20 8.73 8.69
N VAL A 188 -10.25 9.46 9.06
CA VAL A 188 -10.85 10.53 8.26
C VAL A 188 -11.08 11.77 9.11
N VAL A 189 -11.10 12.95 8.50
CA VAL A 189 -11.29 14.23 9.20
C VAL A 189 -12.53 14.91 8.65
N LEU A 190 -13.44 15.33 9.54
CA LEU A 190 -14.62 16.09 9.13
C LEU A 190 -14.20 17.38 8.37
N PRO A 191 -14.97 17.82 7.36
CA PRO A 191 -16.31 17.37 7.00
C PRO A 191 -16.37 16.09 6.15
N VAL A 192 -15.23 15.43 5.87
CA VAL A 192 -15.24 14.11 5.19
C VAL A 192 -15.80 13.07 6.17
N SER A 193 -17.05 12.70 5.95
CA SER A 193 -17.82 11.75 6.77
C SER A 193 -18.04 10.41 6.05
N THR A 194 -17.19 10.09 5.08
CA THR A 194 -17.26 8.88 4.26
C THR A 194 -15.90 8.19 4.15
N VAL A 195 -15.91 6.86 3.99
CA VAL A 195 -14.71 6.04 3.76
C VAL A 195 -15.06 4.80 2.92
N GLN A 196 -14.13 4.35 2.08
CA GLN A 196 -14.20 3.08 1.36
C GLN A 196 -13.31 2.06 2.08
N LEU A 197 -13.85 0.88 2.37
CA LEU A 197 -13.13 -0.20 3.07
C LEU A 197 -13.06 -1.42 2.14
N PRO A 198 -11.86 -1.74 1.60
CA PRO A 198 -11.68 -2.93 0.78
C PRO A 198 -11.47 -4.17 1.68
N GLY A 199 -12.26 -5.21 1.45
CA GLY A 199 -12.13 -6.52 2.07
C GLY A 199 -11.60 -7.53 1.07
N THR A 200 -10.74 -8.43 1.53
CA THR A 200 -10.22 -9.54 0.73
C THR A 200 -10.44 -10.85 1.44
N ALA A 201 -10.79 -11.90 0.68
CA ALA A 201 -10.87 -13.24 1.22
C ALA A 201 -10.34 -14.26 0.21
N THR A 202 -9.76 -15.33 0.73
CA THR A 202 -9.28 -16.48 -0.05
C THR A 202 -9.76 -17.76 0.61
N ASP A 203 -9.96 -18.78 -0.19
CA ASP A 203 -10.34 -20.11 0.27
C ASP A 203 -9.38 -21.13 -0.35
N GLY A 204 -8.79 -21.97 0.51
CA GLY A 204 -7.72 -22.89 0.12
C GLY A 204 -8.25 -24.18 -0.50
N ASP A 205 -9.47 -24.58 -0.11
CA ASP A 205 -10.15 -25.78 -0.61
C ASP A 205 -11.46 -25.45 -1.34
N GLY A 206 -11.64 -24.20 -1.78
CA GLY A 206 -12.84 -23.78 -2.48
C GLY A 206 -12.78 -22.38 -3.07
N THR A 207 -13.94 -21.73 -3.07
CA THR A 207 -14.22 -20.41 -3.62
C THR A 207 -15.12 -19.65 -2.65
N ILE A 208 -15.00 -18.32 -2.64
CA ILE A 208 -15.84 -17.48 -1.80
C ILE A 208 -17.23 -17.32 -2.42
N ALA A 209 -18.26 -17.71 -1.67
CA ALA A 209 -19.65 -17.65 -2.10
C ALA A 209 -20.30 -16.28 -1.79
N SER A 210 -19.97 -15.65 -0.66
CA SER A 210 -20.56 -14.37 -0.27
C SER A 210 -19.71 -13.55 0.70
N TYR A 211 -20.02 -12.26 0.76
CA TYR A 211 -19.44 -11.28 1.67
C TYR A 211 -20.51 -10.60 2.52
N LEU A 212 -20.12 -10.16 3.72
CA LEU A 212 -20.95 -9.34 4.58
C LEU A 212 -20.11 -8.35 5.40
N TRP A 213 -20.44 -7.07 5.28
CA TRP A 213 -19.92 -5.98 6.08
C TRP A 213 -20.95 -5.52 7.11
N GLN A 214 -20.51 -5.35 8.35
CA GLN A 214 -21.35 -4.87 9.44
C GLN A 214 -20.59 -3.88 10.32
N GLN A 215 -21.25 -2.82 10.77
CA GLN A 215 -20.74 -2.02 11.87
C GLN A 215 -20.93 -2.79 13.18
N VAL A 216 -19.83 -3.01 13.90
CA VAL A 216 -19.83 -3.67 15.22
C VAL A 216 -19.87 -2.64 16.34
N PHE A 217 -19.21 -1.50 16.15
CA PHE A 217 -19.11 -0.43 17.13
C PHE A 217 -19.03 0.93 16.45
N GLY A 218 -19.52 1.97 17.11
CA GLY A 218 -19.31 3.36 16.71
C GLY A 218 -20.23 4.34 17.44
N PRO A 219 -19.92 5.65 17.42
CA PRO A 219 -20.73 6.69 18.06
C PRO A 219 -22.16 6.77 17.53
N THR A 220 -22.34 6.56 16.23
CA THR A 220 -23.63 6.59 15.53
C THR A 220 -23.70 5.43 14.53
N PRO A 221 -24.90 5.01 14.08
CA PRO A 221 -25.01 4.09 12.96
C PRO A 221 -24.51 4.73 11.65
N ALA A 222 -23.55 4.10 10.99
CA ALA A 222 -23.08 4.45 9.65
C ALA A 222 -24.02 3.87 8.58
N THR A 223 -24.13 4.55 7.45
CA THR A 223 -24.82 4.02 6.27
C THR A 223 -23.82 3.20 5.45
N LEU A 224 -24.11 1.92 5.21
CA LEU A 224 -23.27 1.02 4.43
C LEU A 224 -23.86 0.76 3.04
N THR A 225 -23.14 1.17 2.00
CA THR A 225 -23.48 0.87 0.60
C THR A 225 -22.50 -0.18 0.07
N GLY A 226 -23.01 -1.26 -0.53
CA GLY A 226 -22.17 -2.40 -0.94
C GLY A 226 -21.82 -3.35 0.21
N ALA A 227 -22.70 -3.49 1.21
CA ALA A 227 -22.42 -4.32 2.38
C ALA A 227 -22.23 -5.81 2.06
N THR A 228 -22.65 -6.28 0.88
CA THR A 228 -22.47 -7.67 0.41
C THR A 228 -21.44 -7.80 -0.72
N THR A 229 -20.64 -6.76 -0.96
CA THR A 229 -19.53 -6.78 -1.93
C THR A 229 -18.18 -6.83 -1.23
N SER A 230 -17.10 -7.06 -1.98
CA SER A 230 -15.73 -7.07 -1.44
C SER A 230 -15.33 -5.72 -0.85
N THR A 231 -15.76 -4.61 -1.46
CA THR A 231 -15.56 -3.24 -0.93
C THR A 231 -16.87 -2.65 -0.44
N VAL A 232 -16.86 -2.00 0.73
CA VAL A 232 -18.02 -1.27 1.27
C VAL A 232 -17.72 0.22 1.40
N SER A 233 -18.73 1.04 1.16
CA SER A 233 -18.72 2.47 1.46
C SER A 233 -19.45 2.73 2.78
N ALA A 234 -18.76 3.25 3.79
CA ALA A 234 -19.39 3.74 5.01
C ALA A 234 -19.54 5.27 4.95
N SER A 235 -20.73 5.79 5.25
CA SER A 235 -21.04 7.23 5.23
C SER A 235 -21.87 7.66 6.43
N GLY A 236 -22.00 8.97 6.63
CA GLY A 236 -22.70 9.55 7.80
C GLY A 236 -21.87 9.45 9.08
N LEU A 237 -20.55 9.36 8.96
CA LEU A 237 -19.64 9.24 10.09
C LEU A 237 -19.55 10.56 10.88
N THR A 238 -19.49 10.44 12.20
CA THR A 238 -19.29 11.57 13.14
C THR A 238 -18.01 11.34 13.95
N SER A 239 -17.51 12.37 14.64
CA SER A 239 -16.25 12.27 15.40
C SER A 239 -16.26 11.09 16.39
N GLY A 240 -15.24 10.24 16.33
CA GLY A 240 -15.09 9.06 17.19
C GLY A 240 -14.55 7.84 16.43
N THR A 241 -14.51 6.68 17.10
CA THR A 241 -13.96 5.44 16.53
C THR A 241 -15.07 4.46 16.17
N TYR A 242 -15.03 3.93 14.96
CA TYR A 242 -15.91 2.89 14.44
C TYR A 242 -15.14 1.58 14.26
N LEU A 243 -15.82 0.45 14.45
CA LEU A 243 -15.30 -0.87 14.09
C LEU A 243 -16.24 -1.50 13.06
N PHE A 244 -15.70 -1.91 11.92
CA PHE A 244 -16.44 -2.60 10.87
C PHE A 244 -15.90 -4.02 10.72
N ARG A 245 -16.78 -5.01 10.72
CA ARG A 245 -16.45 -6.43 10.50
C ARG A 245 -16.73 -6.82 9.07
N PHE A 246 -15.75 -7.44 8.43
CA PHE A 246 -15.87 -8.13 7.15
C PHE A 246 -15.97 -9.64 7.40
N THR A 247 -17.00 -10.29 6.87
CA THR A 247 -17.21 -11.74 6.94
C THR A 247 -17.27 -12.32 5.55
N ALA A 248 -16.51 -13.38 5.29
CA ALA A 248 -16.57 -14.16 4.05
C ALA A 248 -17.15 -15.55 4.34
N THR A 249 -18.01 -16.04 3.44
CA THR A 249 -18.55 -17.41 3.46
C THR A 249 -18.08 -18.14 2.22
N ASP A 250 -17.51 -19.33 2.39
CA ASP A 250 -17.08 -20.18 1.29
C ASP A 250 -18.26 -20.96 0.65
N ASN A 251 -17.98 -21.70 -0.43
CA ASN A 251 -18.97 -22.55 -1.08
C ASN A 251 -19.30 -23.85 -0.31
N GLY A 252 -18.60 -24.14 0.79
CA GLY A 252 -18.92 -25.22 1.74
C GLY A 252 -19.77 -24.75 2.92
N GLY A 253 -20.05 -23.45 3.01
CA GLY A 253 -20.83 -22.81 4.07
C GLY A 253 -20.04 -22.42 5.31
N SER A 254 -18.72 -22.59 5.35
CA SER A 254 -17.91 -22.13 6.49
C SER A 254 -17.61 -20.63 6.36
N THR A 255 -17.39 -19.98 7.50
CA THR A 255 -17.21 -18.53 7.57
C THR A 255 -15.94 -18.15 8.30
N SER A 256 -15.40 -16.98 7.94
CA SER A 256 -14.31 -16.32 8.64
C SER A 256 -14.52 -14.82 8.59
N SER A 257 -14.00 -14.10 9.60
CA SER A 257 -14.21 -12.67 9.73
C SER A 257 -12.99 -11.94 10.27
N ASP A 258 -12.83 -10.69 9.84
CA ASP A 258 -11.84 -9.75 10.34
C ASP A 258 -12.49 -8.39 10.63
N THR A 259 -11.84 -7.54 11.43
CA THR A 259 -12.37 -6.23 11.83
C THR A 259 -11.37 -5.11 11.56
N VAL A 260 -11.85 -4.00 11.01
CA VAL A 260 -11.07 -2.78 10.75
C VAL A 260 -11.58 -1.61 11.59
N SER A 261 -10.67 -0.78 12.09
CA SER A 261 -10.97 0.44 12.83
C SER A 261 -10.94 1.68 11.94
N VAL A 262 -11.95 2.55 12.08
CA VAL A 262 -12.01 3.86 11.42
C VAL A 262 -12.09 4.94 12.48
N THR A 263 -11.09 5.83 12.55
CA THR A 263 -11.09 6.98 13.46
C THR A 263 -11.50 8.25 12.73
N VAL A 264 -12.55 8.92 13.21
CA VAL A 264 -13.09 10.15 12.63
C VAL A 264 -12.73 11.33 13.53
N HIS A 265 -11.99 12.29 13.00
CA HIS A 265 -11.59 13.50 13.72
C HIS A 265 -12.54 14.69 13.44
N PRO A 266 -12.75 15.61 14.40
CA PRO A 266 -13.61 16.79 14.22
C PRO A 266 -13.03 17.83 13.24
N SER A 267 -13.89 18.70 12.66
CA SER A 267 -13.50 19.57 11.53
C SER A 267 -12.80 20.88 11.90
N THR A 268 -12.77 21.30 13.17
CA THR A 268 -12.16 22.58 13.55
C THR A 268 -11.67 22.56 14.99
N ALA A 269 -10.42 22.98 15.18
CA ALA A 269 -10.00 23.60 16.43
C ALA A 269 -10.27 25.10 16.29
N PRO A 270 -10.49 25.84 17.40
CA PRO A 270 -10.43 27.29 17.36
C PRO A 270 -9.12 27.71 16.68
N VAL A 271 -9.20 28.59 15.68
CA VAL A 271 -8.01 29.22 15.09
C VAL A 271 -7.19 29.78 16.24
N ASP A 272 -5.89 29.48 16.26
CA ASP A 272 -5.01 30.00 17.31
C ASP A 272 -5.15 31.53 17.31
N PRO A 273 -5.36 32.20 18.46
CA PRO A 273 -5.51 33.65 18.49
C PRO A 273 -4.27 34.40 17.95
N ARG A 274 -3.15 33.70 17.72
CA ARG A 274 -1.93 34.19 17.09
C ARG A 274 -1.88 33.97 15.57
N ALA A 275 -2.86 33.31 14.95
CA ALA A 275 -2.88 33.06 13.51
C ALA A 275 -2.85 34.37 12.71
N GLY A 276 -2.03 34.41 11.67
CA GLY A 276 -1.77 35.61 10.86
C GLY A 276 -1.02 36.72 11.61
N LYS A 277 -0.55 36.48 12.85
CA LYS A 277 0.14 37.48 13.66
C LYS A 277 1.64 37.24 13.70
N LEU A 278 2.36 38.34 13.84
CA LEU A 278 3.75 38.35 14.26
C LEU A 278 3.77 38.56 15.78
N HIS A 279 4.42 37.66 16.51
CA HIS A 279 4.59 37.79 17.96
C HIS A 279 6.00 37.42 18.37
N VAL A 280 6.38 37.78 19.60
CA VAL A 280 7.64 37.34 20.19
C VAL A 280 7.40 36.09 21.03
N TRP A 281 8.12 35.05 20.70
CA TRP A 281 8.29 33.89 21.54
C TRP A 281 9.50 34.13 22.46
N SER A 282 9.22 34.63 23.68
CA SER A 282 10.22 34.86 24.72
C SER A 282 10.09 33.82 25.84
N ARG A 283 11.21 33.20 26.20
CA ARG A 283 11.31 32.21 27.31
C ARG A 283 12.53 32.42 28.20
N GLY A 284 13.22 33.55 28.09
CA GLY A 284 14.45 33.83 28.85
C GLY A 284 15.67 33.00 28.41
N GLY A 285 15.69 32.53 27.15
CA GLY A 285 16.83 31.85 26.53
C GLY A 285 17.81 32.81 25.85
N SER A 286 18.78 32.28 25.09
CA SER A 286 19.80 33.10 24.40
C SER A 286 19.29 33.91 23.20
N TYR A 287 18.19 33.48 22.55
CA TYR A 287 17.63 34.12 21.36
C TYR A 287 16.09 34.19 21.46
N ASP A 288 15.56 35.33 21.89
CA ASP A 288 14.13 35.60 21.74
C ASP A 288 13.79 35.66 20.25
N THR A 289 12.63 35.11 19.88
CA THR A 289 12.35 34.78 18.48
C THR A 289 11.06 35.43 18.00
N ALA A 290 11.10 36.16 16.90
CA ALA A 290 9.88 36.54 16.19
C ALA A 290 9.28 35.30 15.53
N VAL A 291 7.97 35.13 15.66
CA VAL A 291 7.23 34.04 15.05
C VAL A 291 6.10 34.62 14.22
N PHE A 292 6.00 34.16 12.97
CA PHE A 292 4.87 34.41 12.10
C PHE A 292 4.09 33.10 11.91
N LEU A 293 2.78 33.15 12.10
CA LEU A 293 1.88 32.02 11.86
C LEU A 293 1.00 32.29 10.63
N PRO A 294 0.80 31.28 9.75
CA PRO A 294 -0.18 31.37 8.66
C PRO A 294 -1.55 31.78 9.15
N ILE A 295 -2.34 32.45 8.30
CA ILE A 295 -3.68 32.94 8.67
C ILE A 295 -4.64 31.78 9.01
N GLU A 296 -4.42 30.61 8.42
CA GLU A 296 -5.19 29.40 8.68
C GLU A 296 -4.61 28.53 9.80
N TYR A 297 -3.54 28.99 10.48
CA TYR A 297 -2.87 28.20 11.51
C TYR A 297 -3.82 27.81 12.65
N GLY A 298 -3.89 26.51 12.94
CA GLY A 298 -4.79 25.95 13.94
C GLY A 298 -6.26 25.80 13.49
N ALA A 299 -6.62 26.24 12.28
CA ALA A 299 -7.99 26.07 11.77
C ALA A 299 -8.37 24.59 11.55
N LEU A 300 -7.38 23.73 11.29
CA LEU A 300 -7.54 22.32 11.02
C LEU A 300 -6.74 21.48 12.05
N PRO A 301 -7.40 20.66 12.89
CA PRO A 301 -6.76 19.91 13.98
C PRO A 301 -5.62 18.96 13.59
N ALA A 302 -5.55 18.56 12.31
CA ALA A 302 -4.53 17.64 11.80
C ALA A 302 -3.55 18.30 10.80
N LYS A 303 -3.75 19.57 10.41
CA LYS A 303 -2.88 20.22 9.43
C LYS A 303 -1.52 20.49 10.07
N LYS A 304 -0.48 19.92 9.44
CA LYS A 304 0.91 20.26 9.70
C LYS A 304 1.39 21.33 8.72
N TYR A 305 2.24 22.23 9.19
CA TYR A 305 2.73 23.37 8.44
C TYR A 305 4.23 23.24 8.20
N PRO A 306 4.75 23.73 7.06
CA PRO A 306 6.18 23.92 6.89
C PRO A 306 6.72 24.89 7.93
N LEU A 307 8.00 24.73 8.26
CA LEU A 307 8.75 25.65 9.11
C LEU A 307 9.88 26.28 8.30
N VAL A 308 10.02 27.61 8.37
CA VAL A 308 11.16 28.34 7.82
C VAL A 308 11.94 29.00 8.95
N LEU A 309 13.22 28.64 9.10
CA LEU A 309 14.18 29.38 9.93
C LEU A 309 14.73 30.57 9.13
N SER A 310 14.58 31.79 9.63
CA SER A 310 15.05 33.03 9.00
C SER A 310 16.13 33.71 9.85
N LEU A 311 17.38 33.69 9.38
CA LEU A 311 18.52 34.28 10.09
C LEU A 311 18.91 35.65 9.53
N HIS A 312 18.92 36.67 10.37
CA HIS A 312 19.41 38.01 10.01
C HIS A 312 20.96 38.08 9.96
N GLY A 313 21.48 39.17 9.41
CA GLY A 313 22.93 39.44 9.32
C GLY A 313 23.52 40.04 10.59
N ARG A 314 24.83 40.28 10.61
CA ARG A 314 25.59 40.65 11.84
C ARG A 314 25.15 41.98 12.46
N GLY A 315 24.73 42.94 11.63
CA GLY A 315 24.17 44.22 12.07
C GLY A 315 22.65 44.22 12.18
N GLY A 316 22.02 43.10 11.87
CA GLY A 316 20.58 42.92 11.82
C GLY A 316 19.93 42.86 13.19
N THR A 317 18.63 43.12 13.18
CA THR A 317 17.77 42.85 14.32
C THR A 317 16.38 42.51 13.82
N THR A 318 15.70 41.67 14.59
CA THR A 318 14.33 41.23 14.35
C THR A 318 13.37 41.86 15.36
N LEU A 319 13.83 42.12 16.59
CA LEU A 319 12.99 42.52 17.72
C LEU A 319 13.32 43.93 18.25
N THR A 320 12.37 44.54 18.94
CA THR A 320 12.58 45.77 19.71
C THR A 320 13.67 45.58 20.76
N ALA A 321 14.31 46.64 21.24
CA ALA A 321 15.42 46.53 22.20
C ALA A 321 15.09 45.79 23.51
N ASN A 322 13.81 45.76 23.91
CA ASN A 322 13.31 45.02 25.08
C ASN A 322 12.74 43.64 24.73
N HIS A 323 12.85 43.20 23.48
CA HIS A 323 12.39 41.91 22.97
C HIS A 323 10.90 41.62 23.22
N THR A 324 10.04 42.65 23.25
CA THR A 324 8.59 42.44 23.45
C THR A 324 7.79 42.47 22.17
N GLN A 325 8.34 43.01 21.08
CA GLN A 325 7.66 43.16 19.79
C GLN A 325 8.61 42.96 18.61
N VAL A 326 8.05 42.59 17.46
CA VAL A 326 8.78 42.60 16.18
C VAL A 326 8.96 44.05 15.75
N LEU A 327 10.14 44.40 15.23
CA LEU A 327 10.40 45.75 14.72
C LEU A 327 9.47 46.09 13.55
N GLY A 328 9.17 47.38 13.37
CA GLY A 328 8.44 47.85 12.19
C GLY A 328 9.20 47.64 10.87
N ASN A 329 10.53 47.41 10.96
CA ASN A 329 11.39 47.14 9.82
C ASN A 329 12.47 46.12 10.19
N PRO A 330 12.10 44.84 10.39
CA PRO A 330 13.02 43.80 10.81
C PRO A 330 13.94 43.40 9.65
N GLU A 331 15.14 42.89 9.95
CA GLU A 331 16.00 42.26 8.95
C GLU A 331 15.67 40.75 8.80
N GLY A 332 15.98 40.18 7.63
CA GLY A 332 15.73 38.79 7.29
C GLY A 332 14.48 38.58 6.44
N PHE A 333 14.17 37.31 6.16
CA PHE A 333 13.04 36.94 5.32
C PHE A 333 11.70 37.44 5.87
N ILE A 334 11.58 37.54 7.21
CA ILE A 334 10.38 38.07 7.87
C ILE A 334 10.03 39.51 7.49
N ARG A 335 10.96 40.27 6.88
CA ARG A 335 10.67 41.57 6.30
C ARG A 335 9.68 41.50 5.14
N GLN A 336 9.52 40.34 4.51
CA GLN A 336 8.48 40.09 3.50
C GLN A 336 7.12 39.73 4.13
N LEU A 337 7.08 39.53 5.44
CA LEU A 337 5.90 39.12 6.21
C LEU A 337 5.39 40.24 7.14
N ILE A 338 5.82 41.49 6.93
CA ILE A 338 5.30 42.65 7.67
C ILE A 338 4.10 43.27 6.95
N PRO A 339 3.24 44.04 7.66
CA PRO A 339 2.12 44.74 7.03
C PRO A 339 2.56 45.58 5.82
N GLY A 340 1.77 45.50 4.73
CA GLY A 340 2.07 46.20 3.47
C GLY A 340 2.89 45.38 2.46
N LYS A 341 3.37 44.18 2.83
CA LYS A 341 4.01 43.26 1.90
C LYS A 341 3.00 42.30 1.24
N PRO A 342 3.21 41.87 -0.02
CA PRO A 342 2.23 41.04 -0.74
C PRO A 342 1.91 39.69 -0.11
N ILE A 343 2.87 39.06 0.59
CA ILE A 343 2.72 37.67 1.06
C ILE A 343 2.31 37.52 2.53
N VAL A 344 2.19 38.62 3.27
CA VAL A 344 1.93 38.60 4.73
C VAL A 344 0.68 37.83 5.13
N ASN A 345 -0.33 37.72 4.25
CA ASN A 345 -1.58 37.00 4.53
C ASN A 345 -1.73 35.68 3.77
N THR A 346 -0.76 35.32 2.93
CA THR A 346 -0.86 34.16 2.05
C THR A 346 0.28 33.15 2.21
N TYR A 347 1.32 33.50 2.97
CA TYR A 347 2.45 32.61 3.16
C TYR A 347 2.06 31.38 4.02
N PRO A 348 2.18 30.15 3.49
CA PRO A 348 1.55 28.96 4.09
C PRO A 348 2.42 28.24 5.14
N ALA A 349 3.45 28.91 5.67
CA ALA A 349 4.42 28.32 6.59
C ALA A 349 4.56 29.11 7.89
N VAL A 350 4.88 28.38 8.96
CA VAL A 350 5.36 29.00 10.20
C VAL A 350 6.78 29.51 9.94
N VAL A 351 7.04 30.77 10.27
CA VAL A 351 8.38 31.34 10.12
C VAL A 351 8.89 31.76 11.48
N ILE A 352 10.08 31.29 11.85
CA ILE A 352 10.78 31.71 13.05
C ILE A 352 12.02 32.53 12.68
N ALA A 353 12.16 33.69 13.30
CA ALA A 353 13.30 34.58 13.11
C ALA A 353 13.88 34.93 14.48
N PRO A 354 14.89 34.17 14.95
CA PRO A 354 15.56 34.49 16.20
C PRO A 354 16.23 35.86 16.12
N ASN A 355 16.22 36.58 17.24
CA ASN A 355 17.01 37.80 17.43
C ASN A 355 18.40 37.38 17.90
N GLY A 356 19.30 37.21 16.94
CA GLY A 356 20.66 36.73 17.08
C GLY A 356 21.62 37.74 17.70
N PRO A 357 22.91 37.36 17.81
CA PRO A 357 23.92 38.22 18.39
C PRO A 357 24.21 39.41 17.45
N ASN A 358 24.10 40.61 18.02
CA ASN A 358 24.35 41.89 17.35
C ASN A 358 25.73 42.45 17.72
N ILE A 359 26.18 43.45 16.97
CA ILE A 359 27.41 44.18 17.25
C ILE A 359 27.35 44.75 18.68
N GLY A 360 28.32 44.40 19.53
CA GLY A 360 28.41 44.75 20.95
C GLY A 360 27.81 43.73 21.93
N GLY A 361 27.24 42.61 21.47
CA GLY A 361 26.58 41.59 22.31
C GLY A 361 27.44 40.40 22.74
N ALA A 362 26.93 39.60 23.69
CA ALA A 362 27.53 38.30 24.00
C ALA A 362 27.41 37.38 22.78
N HIS A 363 28.54 36.81 22.33
CA HIS A 363 28.65 36.07 21.06
C HIS A 363 28.56 36.93 19.79
N GLU A 364 28.89 38.22 19.88
CA GLU A 364 29.12 39.06 18.70
C GLU A 364 30.18 38.40 17.81
N THR A 365 29.74 37.71 16.75
CA THR A 365 30.48 37.40 15.52
C THR A 365 29.72 36.36 14.69
N TRP A 366 29.12 35.33 15.30
CA TRP A 366 28.53 34.18 14.57
C TRP A 366 27.29 33.59 15.26
N TRP A 367 26.43 32.94 14.47
CA TRP A 367 25.31 32.15 14.97
C TRP A 367 25.84 30.88 15.62
N ASP A 368 25.43 30.61 16.87
CA ASP A 368 25.77 29.33 17.52
C ASP A 368 24.89 28.22 16.92
N SER A 369 25.53 27.25 16.27
CA SER A 369 24.83 26.20 15.51
C SER A 369 23.90 25.35 16.40
N ALA A 370 24.38 24.88 17.54
CA ALA A 370 23.61 24.03 18.44
C ALA A 370 22.43 24.77 19.09
N ARG A 371 22.62 26.03 19.49
CA ARG A 371 21.55 26.87 20.05
C ARG A 371 20.49 27.21 19.01
N THR A 372 20.91 27.54 17.79
CA THR A 372 20.01 27.83 16.67
C THR A 372 19.18 26.58 16.34
N HIS A 373 19.82 25.41 16.30
CA HIS A 373 19.14 24.14 16.07
C HIS A 373 18.12 23.80 17.17
N THR A 374 18.48 24.06 18.43
CA THR A 374 17.58 23.85 19.57
C THR A 374 16.28 24.65 19.43
N LEU A 375 16.34 25.88 18.90
CA LEU A 375 15.13 26.67 18.61
C LEU A 375 14.25 26.02 17.55
N VAL A 376 14.84 25.43 16.52
CA VAL A 376 14.11 24.71 15.47
C VAL A 376 13.40 23.49 16.05
N LEU A 377 14.10 22.66 16.83
CA LEU A 377 13.49 21.50 17.50
C LEU A 377 12.38 21.91 18.48
N GLN A 378 12.57 23.02 19.17
CA GLN A 378 11.53 23.58 20.04
C GLN A 378 10.33 24.09 19.22
N ALA A 379 10.54 24.76 18.10
CA ALA A 379 9.44 25.18 17.22
C ALA A 379 8.66 23.97 16.66
N ILE A 380 9.36 22.89 16.27
CA ILE A 380 8.75 21.63 15.84
C ILE A 380 7.89 21.02 16.94
N SER A 381 8.33 21.08 18.20
CA SER A 381 7.57 20.51 19.33
C SER A 381 6.41 21.39 19.82
N LEU A 382 6.53 22.72 19.69
CA LEU A 382 5.52 23.68 20.19
C LEU A 382 4.43 24.03 19.18
N TYR A 383 4.72 23.92 17.89
CA TYR A 383 3.81 24.26 16.81
C TYR A 383 3.46 23.01 15.98
N ASN A 384 2.36 23.08 15.23
CA ASN A 384 1.90 22.00 14.35
C ASN A 384 2.78 21.92 13.09
N ILE A 385 4.06 21.61 13.26
CA ILE A 385 5.02 21.56 12.17
C ILE A 385 5.06 20.17 11.53
N ASP A 386 5.19 20.14 10.21
CA ASP A 386 5.58 18.96 9.45
C ASP A 386 7.11 18.80 9.56
N PRO A 387 7.62 17.79 10.28
CA PRO A 387 9.05 17.65 10.54
C PRO A 387 9.86 17.35 9.28
N ASP A 388 9.22 16.96 8.17
CA ASP A 388 9.88 16.75 6.88
C ASP A 388 9.91 18.03 6.03
N ARG A 389 9.25 19.12 6.45
CA ARG A 389 9.18 20.39 5.69
C ARG A 389 9.77 21.55 6.46
N VAL A 390 11.00 21.36 6.92
CA VAL A 390 11.76 22.36 7.68
C VAL A 390 12.86 22.94 6.80
N THR A 391 12.73 24.18 6.36
CA THR A 391 13.75 24.87 5.56
C THR A 391 14.40 26.02 6.32
N MET A 392 15.47 26.56 5.76
CA MET A 392 16.21 27.66 6.34
C MET A 392 16.65 28.67 5.29
N THR A 393 16.69 29.93 5.68
CA THR A 393 17.23 31.01 4.88
C THR A 393 17.89 32.06 5.76
N GLY A 394 18.87 32.76 5.21
CA GLY A 394 19.57 33.80 5.95
C GLY A 394 20.48 34.61 5.05
N LEU A 395 20.84 35.81 5.51
CA LEU A 395 21.68 36.75 4.77
C LEU A 395 22.97 37.04 5.51
N SER A 396 24.06 37.29 4.79
CA SER A 396 25.36 37.67 5.38
C SER A 396 25.78 36.66 6.46
N SER A 397 26.06 37.08 7.70
CA SER A 397 26.33 36.13 8.80
C SER A 397 25.22 35.11 9.03
N GLY A 398 23.95 35.44 8.76
CA GLY A 398 22.84 34.49 8.75
C GLY A 398 22.90 33.50 7.59
N GLY A 399 23.46 33.87 6.44
CA GLY A 399 23.81 32.95 5.37
C GLY A 399 24.92 31.97 5.80
N GLY A 400 25.88 32.44 6.59
CA GLY A 400 26.84 31.58 7.29
C GLY A 400 26.15 30.62 8.26
N GLY A 401 25.22 31.11 9.07
CA GLY A 401 24.43 30.25 9.96
C GLY A 401 23.61 29.18 9.23
N VAL A 402 23.09 29.48 8.03
CA VAL A 402 22.46 28.47 7.16
C VAL A 402 23.46 27.41 6.72
N ASN A 403 24.67 27.80 6.32
CA ASN A 403 25.72 26.85 5.98
C ASN A 403 26.07 25.94 7.17
N ASP A 404 26.19 26.50 8.38
CA ASP A 404 26.53 25.75 9.58
C ASP A 404 25.41 24.76 9.96
N GLN A 405 24.14 25.19 9.95
CA GLN A 405 22.99 24.30 10.18
C GLN A 405 22.92 23.16 9.15
N MET A 406 23.21 23.47 7.88
CA MET A 406 23.22 22.48 6.80
C MET A 406 24.25 21.38 7.04
N LEU A 407 25.43 21.73 7.56
CA LEU A 407 26.52 20.78 7.78
C LEU A 407 26.37 20.02 9.10
N ASP A 408 26.00 20.72 10.17
CA ASP A 408 25.95 20.14 11.52
C ASP A 408 24.65 19.36 11.78
N HIS A 409 23.56 19.75 11.13
CA HIS A 409 22.20 19.31 11.45
C HIS A 409 21.38 18.95 10.21
N ARG A 410 22.06 18.52 9.13
CA ARG A 410 21.50 18.17 7.81
C ARG A 410 20.19 17.37 7.90
N SER A 411 20.15 16.34 8.75
CA SER A 411 19.02 15.42 8.88
C SER A 411 17.72 16.07 9.33
N THR A 412 17.75 17.30 9.82
CA THR A 412 16.55 18.03 10.22
C THR A 412 15.96 18.86 9.10
N TYR A 413 16.78 19.32 8.14
CA TYR A 413 16.36 20.29 7.14
C TYR A 413 16.02 19.65 5.80
N ALA A 414 14.98 20.17 5.16
CA ALA A 414 14.53 19.82 3.82
C ALA A 414 15.26 20.62 2.74
N GLY A 415 15.87 21.76 3.08
CA GLY A 415 16.63 22.58 2.15
C GLY A 415 17.11 23.88 2.77
N GLY A 416 18.09 24.51 2.13
CA GLY A 416 18.74 25.74 2.60
C GLY A 416 18.87 26.80 1.53
N MET A 417 18.75 28.07 1.95
CA MET A 417 18.87 29.23 1.07
C MET A 417 19.79 30.28 1.70
N PRO A 418 21.13 30.13 1.59
CA PRO A 418 22.09 31.10 2.08
C PRO A 418 22.25 32.26 1.08
N LEU A 419 22.11 33.49 1.56
CA LEU A 419 22.23 34.71 0.77
C LEU A 419 23.44 35.54 1.17
N ALA A 420 24.07 36.18 0.17
CA ALA A 420 25.17 37.13 0.33
C ALA A 420 26.31 36.59 1.23
N PHE A 421 26.61 35.30 1.12
CA PHE A 421 27.63 34.65 1.92
C PHE A 421 28.43 33.64 1.09
N THR A 422 29.65 33.34 1.54
CA THR A 422 30.52 32.41 0.82
C THR A 422 30.02 30.97 0.92
N THR A 423 30.60 30.08 0.12
CA THR A 423 30.26 28.65 0.07
C THR A 423 30.46 27.97 1.43
N PRO A 424 29.64 26.97 1.81
CA PRO A 424 29.91 26.11 2.95
C PRO A 424 31.27 25.41 2.84
N LEU A 425 31.95 25.21 3.96
CA LEU A 425 33.21 24.46 4.03
C LEU A 425 32.93 22.95 4.16
N ALA A 426 32.24 22.38 3.18
CA ALA A 426 31.89 20.96 3.15
C ALA A 426 33.10 20.09 2.76
N ASN A 427 33.44 19.07 3.56
CA ASN A 427 34.48 18.11 3.24
C ASN A 427 34.10 16.69 3.74
N PRO A 428 33.84 15.72 2.83
CA PRO A 428 33.83 15.84 1.38
C PRO A 428 32.64 16.68 0.87
N VAL A 429 32.82 17.34 -0.28
CA VAL A 429 31.78 18.19 -0.91
C VAL A 429 30.50 17.42 -1.25
N CYS A 430 30.62 16.12 -1.54
CA CYS A 430 29.48 15.26 -1.88
C CYS A 430 28.50 14.99 -0.74
N ILE A 431 28.76 15.48 0.48
CA ILE A 431 27.74 15.50 1.54
C ILE A 431 26.50 16.36 1.17
N LEU A 432 26.63 17.20 0.15
CA LEU A 432 25.56 18.07 -0.35
C LEU A 432 24.87 17.54 -1.62
N GLU A 433 25.22 16.34 -2.11
CA GLU A 433 24.76 15.85 -3.41
C GLU A 433 23.24 15.67 -3.53
N ASP A 434 22.58 15.38 -2.41
CA ASP A 434 21.15 15.13 -2.26
C ASP A 434 20.44 16.21 -1.43
N PHE A 435 21.12 17.32 -1.08
CA PHE A 435 20.55 18.39 -0.28
C PHE A 435 20.04 19.57 -1.13
N PRO A 436 18.74 19.90 -1.10
CA PRO A 436 18.20 21.07 -1.80
C PRO A 436 18.84 22.38 -1.33
N LEU A 437 19.55 23.06 -2.25
CA LEU A 437 20.28 24.28 -1.96
C LEU A 437 20.04 25.35 -3.03
N TRP A 438 19.64 26.55 -2.60
CA TRP A 438 19.55 27.71 -3.48
C TRP A 438 20.33 28.90 -2.89
N ALA A 439 21.55 29.09 -3.36
CA ALA A 439 22.37 30.23 -2.96
C ALA A 439 22.08 31.47 -3.82
N ALA A 440 22.15 32.66 -3.23
CA ALA A 440 22.01 33.90 -4.01
C ALA A 440 22.88 35.04 -3.49
N GLY A 441 23.33 35.91 -4.39
CA GLY A 441 24.11 37.08 -4.01
C GLY A 441 24.40 37.99 -5.19
N ASN A 442 24.90 39.18 -4.88
CA ASN A 442 25.27 40.17 -5.90
C ASN A 442 26.64 39.84 -6.49
N VAL A 443 26.82 40.13 -7.79
CA VAL A 443 28.09 39.90 -8.49
C VAL A 443 29.25 40.70 -7.90
N GLY A 444 28.99 41.94 -7.43
CA GLY A 444 29.99 42.78 -6.79
C GLY A 444 30.18 42.54 -5.29
N ASP A 445 29.47 41.57 -4.69
CA ASP A 445 29.61 41.27 -3.27
C ASP A 445 30.87 40.43 -3.00
N GLY A 446 31.86 41.05 -2.36
CA GLY A 446 33.11 40.40 -1.96
C GLY A 446 32.95 39.28 -0.93
N THR A 447 31.85 39.25 -0.17
CA THR A 447 31.56 38.19 0.81
C THR A 447 30.95 36.97 0.15
N PHE A 448 29.92 37.18 -0.69
CA PHE A 448 29.32 36.11 -1.48
C PHE A 448 30.35 35.46 -2.41
N ASN A 449 31.15 36.30 -3.09
CA ASN A 449 32.14 35.89 -4.09
C ASN A 449 31.52 34.91 -5.10
N ALA A 450 30.80 35.45 -6.08
CA ALA A 450 30.07 34.66 -7.08
C ALA A 450 30.96 33.60 -7.75
N TRP A 451 32.26 33.89 -7.94
CA TRP A 451 33.21 32.96 -8.53
C TRP A 451 33.39 31.67 -7.72
N LYS A 452 33.42 31.74 -6.38
CA LYS A 452 33.49 30.54 -5.53
C LYS A 452 32.27 29.62 -5.67
N TRP A 453 31.11 30.19 -5.99
CA TRP A 453 29.89 29.41 -6.20
C TRP A 453 29.82 28.82 -7.61
N THR A 454 30.20 29.59 -8.63
CA THR A 454 29.86 29.29 -10.03
C THR A 454 31.05 28.95 -10.95
N ASN A 455 32.30 28.97 -10.47
CA ASN A 455 33.46 28.64 -11.30
C ASN A 455 33.23 27.27 -11.99
N PRO A 456 33.37 27.19 -13.33
CA PRO A 456 33.11 25.97 -14.09
C PRO A 456 34.10 24.83 -13.83
N THR A 457 35.18 25.08 -13.09
CA THR A 457 36.21 24.07 -12.78
C THR A 457 36.13 23.61 -11.32
N ASP A 458 36.11 24.53 -10.37
CA ASP A 458 36.21 24.23 -8.93
C ASP A 458 35.16 24.97 -8.08
N GLY A 459 34.17 25.62 -8.69
CA GLY A 459 33.07 26.23 -7.95
C GLY A 459 32.22 25.16 -7.27
N LEU A 460 31.64 25.48 -6.11
CA LEU A 460 30.89 24.51 -5.32
C LEU A 460 29.75 23.85 -6.12
N LEU A 461 29.02 24.63 -6.94
CA LEU A 461 27.96 24.10 -7.80
C LEU A 461 28.50 23.03 -8.77
N THR A 462 29.66 23.30 -9.39
CA THR A 462 30.31 22.38 -10.32
C THR A 462 30.74 21.11 -9.60
N GLN A 463 31.38 21.24 -8.43
CA GLN A 463 31.89 20.11 -7.66
C GLN A 463 30.76 19.19 -7.17
N VAL A 464 29.67 19.76 -6.61
CA VAL A 464 28.53 18.94 -6.15
C VAL A 464 27.82 18.24 -7.31
N ARG A 465 27.71 18.86 -8.48
CA ARG A 465 27.12 18.23 -9.67
C ARG A 465 27.92 17.05 -10.22
N GLN A 466 29.19 16.93 -9.87
CA GLN A 466 30.04 15.80 -10.24
C GLN A 466 29.93 14.63 -9.25
N CYS A 467 29.24 14.83 -8.12
CA CYS A 467 29.07 13.78 -7.13
C CYS A 467 28.12 12.66 -7.62
N PRO A 468 28.40 11.39 -7.31
CA PRO A 468 27.64 10.25 -7.87
C PRO A 468 26.14 10.26 -7.52
N GLY A 469 25.77 10.79 -6.35
CA GLY A 469 24.40 10.82 -5.85
C GLY A 469 23.63 12.11 -6.15
N TYR A 470 24.11 12.95 -7.07
CA TYR A 470 23.50 14.25 -7.34
C TYR A 470 22.05 14.13 -7.87
N THR A 471 21.08 14.69 -7.14
CA THR A 471 19.64 14.60 -7.47
C THR A 471 19.06 15.80 -8.21
N GLY A 472 19.86 16.83 -8.50
CA GLY A 472 19.45 17.94 -9.37
C GLY A 472 19.13 19.27 -8.69
N GLU A 473 18.95 19.30 -7.37
CA GLU A 473 18.43 20.49 -6.66
C GLU A 473 19.53 21.38 -6.04
N PHE A 474 20.45 21.85 -6.87
CA PHE A 474 21.40 22.90 -6.49
C PHE A 474 21.33 24.06 -7.49
N GLN A 475 20.87 25.21 -7.01
CA GLN A 475 20.75 26.46 -7.74
C GLN A 475 21.63 27.58 -7.16
N VAL A 476 22.13 28.45 -8.04
CA VAL A 476 22.83 29.68 -7.66
C VAL A 476 22.26 30.83 -8.48
N THR A 477 21.82 31.90 -7.81
CA THR A 477 21.41 33.15 -8.47
C THR A 477 22.42 34.25 -8.21
N VAL A 478 23.06 34.71 -9.28
CA VAL A 478 23.96 35.88 -9.24
C VAL A 478 23.21 37.10 -9.76
N MET A 479 22.97 38.06 -8.90
CA MET A 479 22.26 39.31 -9.20
C MET A 479 23.25 40.40 -9.68
N PRO A 480 22.83 41.34 -10.53
CA PRO A 480 23.74 42.33 -11.14
C PRO A 480 24.24 43.43 -10.18
N GLY A 481 23.82 43.42 -8.90
CA GLY A 481 24.19 44.45 -7.93
C GLY A 481 25.69 44.52 -7.62
N THR A 482 26.14 45.69 -7.19
CA THR A 482 27.54 45.97 -6.81
C THR A 482 27.77 46.05 -5.30
N THR A 483 26.70 45.98 -4.50
CA THR A 483 26.75 46.09 -3.04
C THR A 483 26.57 44.72 -2.39
N HIS A 484 26.83 44.62 -1.09
CA HIS A 484 26.55 43.41 -0.31
C HIS A 484 25.05 43.08 -0.22
N SER A 485 24.18 44.10 -0.26
CA SER A 485 22.73 43.95 -0.09
C SER A 485 22.01 43.65 -1.40
N GLY A 486 21.34 42.50 -1.48
CA GLY A 486 20.41 42.13 -2.57
C GLY A 486 19.30 41.17 -2.15
N TRP A 487 19.27 40.78 -0.88
CA TRP A 487 18.37 39.74 -0.35
C TRP A 487 16.89 40.14 -0.35
N ASP A 488 16.57 41.43 -0.16
CA ASP A 488 15.18 41.88 -0.16
C ASP A 488 14.54 41.76 -1.54
N GLU A 489 15.30 42.08 -2.59
CA GLU A 489 14.88 41.88 -3.99
C GLU A 489 14.71 40.39 -4.28
N PHE A 490 15.69 39.57 -3.89
CA PHE A 490 15.62 38.12 -4.09
C PHE A 490 14.40 37.49 -3.40
N TRP A 491 14.21 37.74 -2.11
CA TRP A 491 13.07 37.20 -1.36
C TRP A 491 11.73 37.81 -1.74
N SER A 492 11.69 38.94 -2.47
CA SER A 492 10.44 39.46 -3.02
C SER A 492 9.89 38.60 -4.17
N ARG A 493 10.73 37.75 -4.77
CA ARG A 493 10.33 36.91 -5.90
C ARG A 493 9.45 35.74 -5.45
N PRO A 494 8.31 35.49 -6.15
CA PRO A 494 7.43 34.38 -5.81
C PRO A 494 8.09 33.00 -5.88
N ASP A 495 9.05 32.81 -6.79
CA ASP A 495 9.75 31.53 -6.94
C ASP A 495 10.65 31.22 -5.73
N ALA A 496 11.39 32.21 -5.22
CA ALA A 496 12.18 32.06 -4.00
C ALA A 496 11.30 31.78 -2.77
N GLN A 497 10.17 32.49 -2.65
CA GLN A 497 9.21 32.29 -1.56
C GLN A 497 8.58 30.89 -1.59
N ASN A 498 8.15 30.45 -2.77
CA ASN A 498 7.54 29.14 -2.98
C ASN A 498 8.55 28.00 -2.78
N TRP A 499 9.80 28.19 -3.20
CA TRP A 499 10.84 27.19 -3.03
C TRP A 499 11.04 26.81 -1.56
N LEU A 500 11.09 27.80 -0.65
CA LEU A 500 11.25 27.55 0.78
C LEU A 500 10.14 26.68 1.38
N VAL A 501 8.93 26.72 0.84
CA VAL A 501 7.81 25.93 1.36
C VAL A 501 7.56 24.66 0.55
N SER A 502 8.09 24.53 -0.67
CA SER A 502 7.91 23.33 -1.49
C SER A 502 8.83 22.18 -1.09
N GLN A 503 9.93 22.47 -0.40
CA GLN A 503 10.91 21.44 -0.03
C GLN A 503 10.32 20.42 0.95
N VAL A 504 10.63 19.15 0.67
CA VAL A 504 10.36 18.01 1.55
C VAL A 504 11.67 17.27 1.71
N ARG A 505 12.06 17.01 2.96
CA ARG A 505 13.26 16.27 3.31
C ARG A 505 13.17 14.89 2.66
N GLN A 506 14.13 14.60 1.79
CA GLN A 506 14.28 13.27 1.21
C GLN A 506 14.67 12.31 2.33
N THR A 507 13.98 11.18 2.44
CA THR A 507 14.37 10.14 3.40
C THR A 507 15.70 9.57 2.94
N PRO A 508 16.71 9.44 3.82
CA PRO A 508 18.04 8.96 3.44
C PRO A 508 18.04 7.56 2.83
#